data_AF-A0A482YTP4-F1
#
_entry.id   AF-A0A482YTP4-F1
#
_cell.length_a   1.000
_cell.length_b   1.000
_cell.length_c   1.000
_cell.angle_alpha   90.00
_cell.angle_beta   90.00
_cell.angle_gamma   90.00
#
_symmetry.space_group_name_H-M   'P 1'
#
loop_
_entity.id
_entity.type
_entity.pdbx_description
1 polymer ?
#
loop_
_entity_poly.entity_id
_entity_poly.type
_entity_poly.pdbx_seq_one_letter_code
_entity_poly.pdbx_strand_id
1 'polypeptide(L)'
;MSKEIFETNCGTNSEPFALQNLGNTMEPEFSENCILIIDPGMQIHNRAYAVVRYANELYFRQYIERGNGKFLVPLSTQHDEIELKDDFETIGCVVQQKQRKQKALHYYHLNPETKELDFTISGKEKTKEGK
;
A
#
# COMPACT_ATOMS: atom_id res chain seq x y z
N MET A 1 31.50 15.27 16.18
CA MET A 1 30.75 14.11 15.68
C MET A 1 29.37 14.14 16.32
N SER A 2 28.41 14.75 15.63
CA SER A 2 27.02 14.79 16.05
C SER A 2 26.42 13.39 15.87
N LYS A 3 26.01 12.79 16.98
CA LYS A 3 25.25 11.55 16.99
C LYS A 3 23.83 11.95 16.61
N GLU A 4 23.50 11.84 15.33
CA GLU A 4 22.12 12.01 14.88
C GLU A 4 21.30 10.86 15.46
N ILE A 5 20.47 11.21 16.42
CA ILE A 5 19.48 10.33 17.00
C ILE A 5 18.47 10.14 15.86
N PHE A 6 18.44 8.93 15.30
CA PHE A 6 17.27 8.49 14.55
C PHE A 6 16.11 8.58 15.53
N GLU A 7 15.35 9.67 15.45
CA GLU A 7 14.00 9.73 15.98
C GLU A 7 13.19 8.74 15.15
N THR A 8 13.28 7.47 15.52
CA THR A 8 12.18 6.53 15.30
C THR A 8 11.00 7.20 15.97
N ASN A 9 10.14 7.80 15.15
CA ASN A 9 8.93 8.46 15.58
C ASN A 9 8.05 7.38 16.22
N CYS A 10 8.26 7.14 17.51
CA CYS A 10 7.44 6.30 18.38
C CYS A 10 6.28 7.15 18.93
N GLY A 11 5.66 7.94 18.05
CA GLY A 11 4.51 8.77 18.34
C GLY A 11 3.35 8.28 17.51
N THR A 12 2.41 7.55 18.14
CA THR A 12 1.13 7.07 17.54
C THR A 12 1.25 6.12 16.33
N ASN A 13 2.21 5.20 16.35
CA ASN A 13 2.42 4.22 15.28
C ASN A 13 1.41 3.06 15.42
N SER A 14 0.30 3.09 14.69
CA SER A 14 -0.65 1.97 14.63
C SER A 14 0.04 0.75 14.01
N GLU A 15 -0.03 -0.39 14.69
CA GLU A 15 0.55 -1.64 14.18
C GLU A 15 -0.11 -2.05 12.84
N PRO A 16 0.64 -2.67 11.91
CA PRO A 16 0.07 -3.20 10.70
C PRO A 16 -1.05 -4.21 10.98
N PHE A 17 -2.12 -4.17 10.18
CA PHE A 17 -3.26 -5.07 10.33
C PHE A 17 -3.66 -5.72 9.02
N ALA A 18 -4.46 -6.78 9.10
CA ALA A 18 -4.88 -7.55 7.95
C ALA A 18 -6.31 -7.20 7.52
N LEU A 19 -6.55 -7.07 6.22
CA LEU A 19 -7.87 -6.99 5.59
C LEU A 19 -8.03 -8.08 4.53
N GLN A 20 -9.25 -8.50 4.26
CA GLN A 20 -9.56 -9.39 3.13
C GLN A 20 -10.03 -8.56 1.94
N ASN A 21 -9.43 -8.78 0.76
CA ASN A 21 -9.90 -8.19 -0.48
C ASN A 21 -11.22 -8.83 -0.91
N LEU A 22 -12.22 -8.01 -1.23
CA LEU A 22 -13.55 -8.45 -1.68
C LEU A 22 -13.81 -7.92 -3.09
N GLY A 23 -14.43 -8.75 -3.94
CA GLY A 23 -14.63 -8.44 -5.34
C GLY A 23 -13.34 -8.42 -6.17
N ASN A 24 -13.45 -7.92 -7.39
CA ASN A 24 -12.44 -8.03 -8.45
C ASN A 24 -11.84 -6.69 -8.88
N THR A 25 -12.10 -5.59 -8.17
CA THR A 25 -11.71 -4.26 -8.65
C THR A 25 -10.19 -4.05 -8.72
N MET A 26 -9.43 -4.80 -7.93
CA MET A 26 -7.97 -4.72 -7.87
C MET A 26 -7.27 -5.88 -8.58
N GLU A 27 -8.00 -6.63 -9.41
CA GLU A 27 -7.40 -7.62 -10.31
C GLU A 27 -6.63 -6.95 -11.46
N PRO A 28 -5.58 -7.59 -12.01
CA PRO A 28 -5.13 -8.96 -11.71
C PRO A 28 -4.17 -9.08 -10.52
N GLU A 29 -3.60 -7.99 -10.02
CA GLU A 29 -2.57 -8.03 -8.98
C GLU A 29 -3.13 -8.55 -7.66
N PHE A 30 -4.33 -8.11 -7.26
CA PHE A 30 -4.98 -8.53 -6.02
C PHE A 30 -6.27 -9.28 -6.34
N SER A 31 -6.20 -10.61 -6.30
CA SER A 31 -7.36 -11.47 -6.49
C SER A 31 -8.38 -11.34 -5.36
N GLU A 32 -9.63 -11.68 -5.66
CA GLU A 32 -10.65 -11.80 -4.63
C GLU A 32 -10.21 -12.78 -3.51
N ASN A 33 -10.54 -12.45 -2.27
CA ASN A 33 -10.21 -13.21 -1.06
C ASN A 33 -8.71 -13.29 -0.71
N CYS A 34 -7.83 -12.51 -1.37
CA CYS A 34 -6.46 -12.34 -0.86
C CYS A 34 -6.47 -11.55 0.46
N ILE A 35 -5.51 -11.86 1.34
CA ILE A 35 -5.28 -11.13 2.57
C ILE A 35 -4.26 -10.03 2.29
N LEU A 36 -4.62 -8.79 2.59
CA LEU A 36 -3.79 -7.61 2.49
C LEU A 36 -3.22 -7.27 3.87
N ILE A 37 -1.93 -6.97 3.95
CA ILE A 37 -1.33 -6.38 5.15
C ILE A 37 -1.23 -4.88 4.91
N ILE A 38 -1.91 -4.11 5.76
CA ILE A 38 -1.99 -2.65 5.69
C ILE A 38 -1.08 -2.07 6.77
N ASP A 39 -0.19 -1.16 6.39
CA ASP A 39 0.65 -0.39 7.30
C ASP A 39 0.12 1.05 7.39
N PRO A 40 -0.46 1.46 8.54
CA PRO A 40 -0.95 2.82 8.75
C PRO A 40 0.18 3.84 8.94
N GLY A 41 1.37 3.40 9.36
CA GLY A 41 2.54 4.26 9.55
C GLY A 41 3.20 4.66 8.23
N MET A 42 2.84 4.00 7.13
CA MET A 42 3.37 4.30 5.81
C MET A 42 2.65 5.51 5.19
N GLN A 43 3.41 6.55 4.87
CA GLN A 43 2.89 7.71 4.17
C GLN A 43 2.44 7.33 2.76
N ILE A 44 1.24 7.77 2.37
CA ILE A 44 0.74 7.58 1.01
C ILE A 44 1.63 8.34 0.02
N HIS A 45 1.97 7.70 -1.09
CA HIS A 45 2.74 8.29 -2.16
C HIS A 45 2.16 7.90 -3.52
N ASN A 46 2.54 8.63 -4.57
CA ASN A 46 2.08 8.32 -5.92
C ASN A 46 2.36 6.85 -6.29
N ARG A 47 1.36 6.20 -6.90
CA ARG A 47 1.32 4.78 -7.30
C ARG A 47 1.16 3.77 -6.17
N ALA A 48 1.13 4.18 -4.90
CA ALA A 48 0.92 3.28 -3.78
C ALA A 48 -0.45 2.58 -3.89
N TYR A 49 -0.50 1.32 -3.47
CA TYR A 49 -1.75 0.65 -3.15
C TYR A 49 -2.16 1.05 -1.74
N ALA A 50 -3.36 1.60 -1.58
CA ALA A 50 -3.77 2.19 -0.31
C ALA A 50 -5.23 1.89 0.01
N VAL A 51 -5.51 1.88 1.32
CA VAL A 51 -6.88 1.96 1.84
C VAL A 51 -7.12 3.40 2.24
N VAL A 52 -8.13 4.01 1.63
CA VAL A 52 -8.49 5.41 1.82
C VAL A 52 -9.96 5.50 2.21
N ARG A 53 -10.27 6.34 3.19
CA ARG A 53 -11.63 6.76 3.47
C ARG A 53 -11.91 8.05 2.73
N TYR A 54 -12.95 8.05 1.90
CA TYR A 54 -13.39 9.20 1.13
C TYR A 54 -14.91 9.20 1.02
N ALA A 55 -15.54 10.36 1.19
CA ALA A 55 -17.01 10.50 1.18
C ALA A 55 -17.73 9.47 2.09
N ASN A 56 -17.18 9.22 3.29
CA ASN A 56 -17.64 8.22 4.28
C ASN A 56 -17.57 6.75 3.84
N GLU A 57 -16.97 6.44 2.68
CA GLU A 57 -16.75 5.09 2.19
C GLU A 57 -15.28 4.69 2.29
N LEU A 58 -15.01 3.38 2.34
CA LEU A 58 -13.65 2.83 2.33
C LEU A 58 -13.32 2.26 0.95
N TYR A 59 -12.20 2.69 0.39
CA TYR A 59 -11.72 2.26 -0.92
C TYR A 59 -10.35 1.60 -0.79
N PHE A 60 -10.22 0.41 -1.36
CA PHE A 60 -8.92 -0.19 -1.68
C PHE A 60 -8.62 0.03 -3.17
N ARG A 61 -7.68 0.92 -3.48
CA ARG A 61 -7.34 1.35 -4.84
C ARG A 61 -5.86 1.69 -4.95
N GLN A 62 -5.39 1.88 -6.18
CA GLN A 62 -4.11 2.53 -6.42
C GLN A 62 -4.29 4.05 -6.32
N TYR A 63 -3.47 4.71 -5.50
CA TYR A 63 -3.43 6.16 -5.44
C TYR A 63 -2.54 6.71 -6.55
N ILE A 64 -3.06 7.59 -7.38
CA ILE A 64 -2.34 8.21 -8.50
C ILE A 64 -2.43 9.72 -8.41
N GLU A 65 -1.30 10.40 -8.59
CA GLU A 65 -1.22 11.84 -8.74
C GLU A 65 -1.00 12.18 -10.22
N ARG A 66 -1.91 12.98 -10.81
CA ARG A 66 -1.80 13.47 -12.19
C ARG A 66 -1.90 15.00 -12.19
N GLY A 67 -0.77 15.68 -12.38
CA GLY A 67 -0.71 17.13 -12.21
C GLY A 67 -1.08 17.52 -10.78
N ASN A 68 -2.13 18.32 -10.63
CA ASN A 68 -2.64 18.73 -9.31
C ASN A 68 -3.77 17.81 -8.79
N GLY A 69 -4.23 16.86 -9.60
CA GLY A 69 -5.32 15.95 -9.23
C GLY A 69 -4.82 14.70 -8.54
N LYS A 70 -5.64 14.16 -7.64
CA LYS A 70 -5.42 12.91 -6.90
C LYS A 70 -6.54 11.94 -7.22
N PHE A 71 -6.20 10.70 -7.49
CA PHE A 71 -7.14 9.70 -8.00
C PHE A 71 -6.99 8.38 -7.25
N LEU A 72 -8.12 7.72 -6.99
CA LEU A 72 -8.19 6.33 -6.61
C LEU A 72 -8.54 5.51 -7.84
N VAL A 73 -7.55 4.81 -8.38
CA VAL A 73 -7.63 4.10 -9.66
C VAL A 73 -7.74 2.60 -9.41
N PRO A 74 -8.74 1.92 -9.98
CA PRO A 74 -8.83 0.46 -9.95
C PRO A 74 -7.78 -0.15 -10.89
N LEU A 75 -7.37 -1.40 -10.62
CA LEU A 75 -6.53 -2.15 -11.56
C LEU A 75 -7.36 -2.87 -12.63
N SER A 76 -8.59 -3.21 -12.30
CA SER A 76 -9.55 -3.78 -13.24
C SER A 76 -10.15 -2.69 -14.12
N THR A 77 -10.20 -2.94 -15.43
CA THR A 77 -10.78 -2.03 -16.44
C THR A 77 -12.31 -1.97 -16.40
N GLN A 78 -12.96 -2.76 -15.54
CA GLN A 78 -14.41 -2.83 -15.41
C GLN A 78 -14.98 -1.81 -14.43
N HIS A 79 -14.12 -1.07 -13.74
CA HIS A 79 -14.50 -0.12 -12.69
C HIS A 79 -13.92 1.25 -13.01
N ASP A 80 -14.64 2.31 -12.63
CA ASP A 80 -14.21 3.68 -12.86
C ASP A 80 -13.20 4.16 -11.80
N GLU A 81 -12.35 5.09 -12.20
CA GLU A 81 -11.50 5.83 -11.26
C GLU A 81 -12.29 6.92 -10.51
N ILE A 82 -11.85 7.23 -9.30
CA ILE A 82 -12.46 8.26 -8.45
C ILE A 82 -11.47 9.41 -8.29
N GLU A 83 -11.85 10.61 -8.67
CA GLU A 83 -11.09 11.82 -8.36
C GLU A 83 -11.38 12.27 -6.92
N LEU A 84 -10.32 12.46 -6.13
CA LEU A 84 -10.36 12.96 -4.77
C LEU A 84 -10.39 14.49 -4.80
N LYS A 85 -11.60 15.06 -4.82
CA LYS A 85 -11.82 16.52 -4.88
C LYS A 85 -11.86 17.16 -3.50
N ASP A 86 -12.35 16.41 -2.51
CA ASP A 86 -12.43 16.81 -1.12
C ASP A 86 -11.37 16.10 -0.26
N ASP A 87 -11.34 16.44 1.03
CA ASP A 87 -10.45 15.80 1.99
C ASP A 87 -10.72 14.29 2.09
N PHE A 88 -9.64 13.53 2.26
CA PHE A 88 -9.66 12.09 2.44
C PHE A 88 -8.74 11.70 3.59
N GLU A 89 -9.03 10.56 4.20
CA GLU A 89 -8.22 9.98 5.27
C GLU A 89 -7.49 8.75 4.73
N THR A 90 -6.16 8.75 4.84
CA THR A 90 -5.35 7.56 4.56
C THR A 90 -5.44 6.62 5.75
N ILE A 91 -5.98 5.42 5.53
CA ILE A 91 -6.02 4.36 6.53
C ILE A 91 -4.68 3.60 6.58
N GLY A 92 -4.02 3.46 5.43
CA GLY A 92 -2.67 2.92 5.32
C GLY A 92 -2.36 2.39 3.93
N CYS A 93 -1.08 2.05 3.72
CA CYS A 93 -0.61 1.47 2.46
C CYS A 93 -0.56 -0.05 2.54
N VAL A 94 -0.86 -0.72 1.43
CA VAL A 94 -0.73 -2.18 1.32
C VAL A 94 0.75 -2.53 1.19
N VAL A 95 1.31 -3.15 2.21
CA VAL A 95 2.73 -3.55 2.21
C VAL A 95 2.94 -4.97 1.72
N GLN A 96 1.93 -5.83 1.88
CA GLN A 96 1.99 -7.24 1.48
C GLN A 96 0.63 -7.75 1.07
N GLN A 97 0.62 -8.79 0.24
CA GLN A 97 -0.57 -9.62 0.02
C GLN A 97 -0.25 -11.10 0.15
N LYS A 98 -1.28 -11.90 0.44
CA LYS A 98 -1.17 -13.36 0.49
C LYS A 98 -2.48 -14.03 0.10
N GLN A 99 -2.40 -14.92 -0.90
CA GLN A 99 -3.48 -15.84 -1.20
C GLN A 99 -3.27 -17.20 -0.53
N ARG A 100 -4.37 -17.93 -0.31
CA ARG A 100 -4.35 -19.26 0.30
C ARG A 100 -3.42 -20.19 -0.50
N LYS A 101 -2.50 -20.86 0.19
CA LYS A 101 -1.48 -21.78 -0.37
C LYS A 101 -0.45 -21.12 -1.32
N GLN A 102 -0.46 -19.80 -1.49
CA GLN A 102 0.57 -19.08 -2.22
C GLN A 102 1.55 -18.41 -1.24
N LYS A 103 2.73 -18.04 -1.75
CA LYS A 103 3.69 -17.25 -0.98
C LYS A 103 3.19 -15.81 -0.86
N ALA A 104 3.64 -15.13 0.20
CA ALA A 104 3.35 -13.72 0.37
C ALA A 104 4.15 -12.91 -0.66
N LEU A 105 3.50 -11.91 -1.23
CA LEU A 105 4.11 -10.91 -2.08
C LEU A 105 4.26 -9.62 -1.28
N HIS A 106 5.40 -8.94 -1.47
CA HIS A 106 5.78 -7.72 -0.78
C HIS A 106 5.89 -6.58 -1.80
N TYR A 107 5.45 -5.39 -1.42
CA TYR A 107 5.44 -4.20 -2.29
C TYR A 107 6.53 -3.19 -1.94
N TYR A 108 7.13 -3.32 -0.76
CA TYR A 108 8.17 -2.43 -0.26
C TYR A 108 9.39 -3.24 0.15
N HIS A 109 10.56 -2.83 -0.32
CA HIS A 109 11.82 -3.51 -0.07
C HIS A 109 12.86 -2.51 0.40
N LEU A 110 13.59 -2.85 1.47
CA LEU A 110 14.70 -2.02 1.92
C LEU A 110 15.81 -2.05 0.88
N ASN A 111 16.16 -0.89 0.34
CA ASN A 111 17.31 -0.72 -0.52
C ASN A 111 18.58 -0.77 0.35
N PRO A 112 19.50 -1.72 0.12
CA PRO A 112 20.68 -1.87 0.97
C PRO A 112 21.68 -0.72 0.82
N GLU A 113 21.65 -0.01 -0.31
CA GLU A 113 22.55 1.10 -0.62
C GLU A 113 22.02 2.41 -0.03
N THR A 114 20.76 2.76 -0.31
CA THR A 114 20.16 4.04 0.13
C THR A 114 19.58 3.97 1.54
N LYS A 115 19.31 2.76 2.05
CA LYS A 115 18.55 2.50 3.29
C LYS A 115 17.10 3.01 3.25
N GLU A 116 16.57 3.30 2.08
CA GLU A 116 15.17 3.70 1.87
C GLU A 116 14.30 2.49 1.48
N LEU A 117 12.98 2.64 1.56
CA LEU A 117 12.03 1.62 1.12
C LEU A 117 11.63 1.88 -0.34
N ASP A 118 12.00 0.96 -1.23
CA ASP A 118 11.63 1.00 -2.64
C ASP A 118 10.26 0.33 -2.86
N PHE A 119 9.34 1.06 -3.48
CA PHE A 119 8.04 0.54 -3.91
C PHE A 119 8.13 -0.19 -5.26
N THR A 120 7.41 -1.31 -5.39
CA THR A 120 7.25 -2.04 -6.65
C THR A 120 5.78 -2.23 -6.99
N ILE A 121 5.40 -1.95 -8.24
CA ILE A 121 4.01 -2.06 -8.70
C ILE A 121 3.46 -3.49 -8.69
N SER A 122 4.33 -4.47 -8.95
CA SER A 122 4.01 -5.90 -8.87
C SER A 122 4.71 -6.48 -7.67
N GLY A 123 3.97 -7.21 -6.84
CA GLY A 123 4.48 -7.76 -5.60
C GLY A 123 5.58 -8.79 -5.85
N LYS A 124 6.59 -8.80 -5.00
CA LYS A 124 7.72 -9.74 -5.08
C LYS A 124 7.70 -10.71 -3.90
N GLU A 125 8.03 -11.96 -4.15
CA GLU A 125 8.31 -12.88 -3.06
C GLU A 125 9.52 -12.39 -2.26
N LYS A 126 9.50 -12.59 -0.93
CA LYS A 126 10.69 -12.34 -0.12
C LYS A 126 11.82 -13.27 -0.58
N THR A 127 12.88 -12.69 -1.13
CA THR A 127 14.12 -13.43 -1.41
C THR A 127 14.63 -13.97 -0.08
N LYS A 128 14.89 -15.28 -0.03
CA LYS A 128 15.65 -15.87 1.08
C LYS A 128 17.09 -15.39 0.92
N GLU A 129 17.43 -14.24 1.49
CA GLU A 129 18.83 -13.92 1.68
C GLU A 129 19.44 -15.03 2.54
N GLY A 130 20.54 -15.59 2.05
CA GLY A 130 21.16 -16.81 2.56
C GLY A 130 21.43 -16.71 4.06
N LYS A 131 21.02 -17.76 4.77
CA LYS A 131 21.58 -18.07 6.09
C LYS A 131 23.04 -18.44 5.97
#